data_AF-A0A2A7H7T0-F1
#
_entry.id   AF-A0A2A7H7T0-F1
#
_cell.length_a   1.000
_cell.length_b   1.000
_cell.length_c   1.000
_cell.angle_alpha   90.00
_cell.angle_beta   90.00
_cell.angle_gamma   90.00
#
_symmetry.space_group_name_H-M   'P 1'
#
loop_
_entity.id
_entity.type
_entity.pdbx_description
1 polymer ?
#
loop_
_entity_poly.entity_id
_entity_poly.type
_entity_poly.pdbx_seq_one_letter_code
_entity_poly.pdbx_strand_id
1 'polypeptide(L)' 'MFDWLKLGKINRSKFGKWLDRQGISQAELGEKSKLSRATISKLCNDHTYRPKFSTVVQITRGLKKLGKNINENDFWM' A
#
# COMPACT_ATOMS: atom_id res chain seq x y z
N MET A 1 -11.48 13.23 10.61
CA MET A 1 -11.73 12.94 9.18
C MET A 1 -10.51 13.45 8.43
N PHE A 2 -9.53 12.61 8.13
CA PHE A 2 -8.24 13.08 7.59
C PHE A 2 -8.40 13.55 6.14
N ASP A 3 -8.03 14.80 5.90
CA ASP A 3 -8.10 15.51 4.62
C ASP A 3 -7.24 14.82 3.55
N TRP A 4 -7.84 13.85 2.86
CA TRP A 4 -7.28 13.17 1.69
C TRP A 4 -7.19 14.08 0.44
N LEU A 5 -7.81 15.27 0.50
CA LEU A 5 -8.10 16.10 -0.67
C LEU A 5 -7.10 17.23 -0.95
N LYS A 6 -6.05 17.41 -0.15
CA LYS A 6 -5.05 18.47 -0.38
C LYS A 6 -3.66 17.88 -0.59
N LEU A 7 -3.38 17.47 -1.82
CA LEU A 7 -2.07 17.58 -2.49
C LEU A 7 -2.28 17.14 -3.95
N GLY A 8 -2.25 18.11 -4.86
CA GLY A 8 -2.67 17.96 -6.25
C GLY A 8 -2.05 16.76 -6.98
N LYS A 9 -2.92 16.02 -7.69
CA LYS A 9 -2.59 15.00 -8.70
C LYS A 9 -1.72 13.83 -8.19
N ILE A 10 -2.10 13.18 -7.09
CA ILE A 10 -1.49 11.89 -6.74
C ILE A 10 -2.05 10.82 -7.68
N ASN A 11 -1.28 10.45 -8.70
CA ASN A 11 -1.62 9.31 -9.54
C ASN A 11 -1.40 8.03 -8.71
N ARG A 12 -2.38 7.65 -7.90
CA ARG A 12 -2.32 6.46 -7.03
C ARG A 12 -2.18 5.20 -7.88
N SER A 13 -1.28 4.30 -7.49
CA SER A 13 -1.17 2.98 -8.09
C SER A 13 -2.47 2.19 -7.87
N LYS A 14 -2.65 1.06 -8.59
CA LYS A 14 -3.80 0.17 -8.36
C LYS A 14 -3.90 -0.25 -6.89
N PHE A 15 -2.75 -0.54 -6.26
CA PHE A 15 -2.68 -0.86 -4.83
C PHE A 15 -3.02 0.34 -3.95
N GLY A 16 -2.47 1.52 -4.26
CA GLY A 16 -2.78 2.75 -3.52
C GLY A 16 -4.28 3.04 -3.47
N LYS A 17 -4.95 3.01 -4.63
CA LYS A 17 -6.41 3.20 -4.73
C LYS A 17 -7.20 2.14 -3.95
N TRP A 18 -6.71 0.90 -3.92
CA TRP A 18 -7.34 -0.16 -3.13
C TRP A 18 -7.18 0.10 -1.64
N LEU A 19 -5.96 0.46 -1.18
CA LEU A 19 -5.66 0.75 0.22
C LEU A 19 -6.53 1.90 0.76
N ASP A 20 -6.71 2.94 -0.04
CA ASP A 20 -7.55 4.10 0.30
C ASP A 20 -9.02 3.70 0.50
N ARG A 21 -9.53 2.81 -0.36
CA ARG A 21 -10.89 2.24 -0.23
C ARG A 21 -11.05 1.34 0.98
N GLN A 22 -9.97 0.77 1.50
CA GLN A 22 -10.00 0.01 2.75
C GLN A 22 -9.97 0.90 4.00
N GLY A 23 -9.77 2.21 3.86
CA GLY A 23 -9.59 3.13 4.98
C GLY A 23 -8.28 2.93 5.75
N ILE A 24 -7.30 2.25 5.14
CA ILE A 24 -6.01 1.95 5.79
C ILE A 24 -5.01 3.06 5.45
N SER A 25 -4.36 3.62 6.46
CA SER A 25 -3.32 4.63 6.23
C SER A 25 -1.99 3.98 5.82
N GLN A 26 -1.19 4.70 5.03
CA GLN A 26 0.16 4.25 4.66
C GLN A 26 1.09 4.07 5.88
N ALA A 27 0.89 4.88 6.92
CA ALA A 27 1.66 4.77 8.16
C ALA A 27 1.32 3.47 8.91
N GLU A 28 0.02 3.16 9.04
CA GLU A 28 -0.47 1.95 9.67
C GLU A 28 0.02 0.69 8.93
N LEU A 29 -0.09 0.67 7.60
CA LEU A 29 0.44 -0.43 6.80
C LEU A 29 1.95 -0.60 7.02
N GLY A 30 2.70 0.50 6.97
CA GLY A 30 4.16 0.49 7.16
C GLY A 30 4.57 -0.08 8.52
N GLU A 31 3.86 0.27 9.59
CA GLU A 31 4.07 -0.28 10.93
C GLU A 31 3.84 -1.80 10.96
N LYS A 32 2.69 -2.27 10.45
CA LYS A 32 2.32 -3.70 10.52
C LYS A 32 3.17 -4.58 9.60
N SER A 33 3.60 -4.05 8.45
CA SER A 33 4.46 -4.73 7.48
C SER A 33 5.96 -4.57 7.78
N LYS A 34 6.35 -3.72 8.74
CA LYS A 34 7.75 -3.34 9.02
C LYS A 34 8.48 -2.77 7.79
N LEU A 35 7.76 -2.00 6.96
CA LEU A 35 8.31 -1.35 5.78
C LEU A 35 8.51 0.15 6.02
N SER A 36 9.54 0.71 5.40
CA SER A 36 9.79 2.16 5.48
C SER A 36 8.66 2.95 4.81
N ARG A 37 8.44 4.18 5.28
CA ARG A 37 7.50 5.13 4.66
C ARG A 37 7.79 5.34 3.18
N ALA A 38 9.07 5.37 2.80
CA ALA A 38 9.48 5.52 1.41
C ALA A 38 9.02 4.34 0.54
N THR A 39 9.17 3.10 1.02
CA THR A 39 8.70 1.91 0.30
C THR A 39 7.19 1.89 0.17
N ILE A 40 6.44 2.18 1.26
CA ILE A 40 4.97 2.25 1.20
C ILE A 40 4.50 3.35 0.25
N SER A 41 5.14 4.52 0.29
CA SER A 41 4.82 5.62 -0.63
C SER A 41 5.02 5.21 -2.09
N LYS A 42 6.15 4.57 -2.42
CA LYS A 42 6.40 4.04 -3.77
C LYS A 42 5.31 3.03 -4.18
N LEU A 43 5.00 2.05 -3.32
CA LEU A 43 3.94 1.07 -3.59
C LEU A 43 2.60 1.71 -3.91
N CYS A 44 2.25 2.80 -3.23
CA CYS A 44 0.93 3.40 -3.36
C CYS A 44 0.83 4.49 -4.44
N ASN A 45 1.97 5.03 -4.89
CA ASN A 45 2.01 6.20 -5.80
C ASN A 45 2.71 5.92 -7.14
N ASP A 46 3.53 4.87 -7.24
CA ASP A 46 4.26 4.53 -8.46
C ASP A 46 3.61 3.32 -9.15
N HIS A 47 3.17 3.51 -10.40
CA HIS A 47 2.47 2.49 -11.20
C HIS A 47 3.44 1.51 -11.86
N THR A 48 4.69 1.95 -12.01
CA THR A 48 5.78 1.19 -12.62
C THR A 48 6.57 0.41 -11.58
N TYR A 49 6.47 0.78 -10.31
CA TYR A 49 7.15 0.09 -9.23
C TYR A 49 6.72 -1.39 -9.16
N ARG A 50 7.72 -2.28 -9.24
CA ARG A 50 7.57 -3.71 -9.02
C ARG A 50 8.31 -4.10 -7.74
N PRO A 51 7.60 -4.39 -6.65
CA PRO A 51 8.23 -4.79 -5.41
C PRO A 51 8.94 -6.13 -5.56
N LYS A 52 10.01 -6.32 -4.77
CA LYS A 52 10.63 -7.63 -4.62
C LYS A 52 9.64 -8.59 -3.94
N PHE A 53 9.78 -9.88 -4.18
CA PHE A 53 8.96 -10.91 -3.53
C PHE A 53 8.95 -10.79 -2.00
N SER A 54 10.10 -10.49 -1.38
CA SER A 54 10.20 -10.26 0.07
C SER A 54 9.32 -9.09 0.55
N THR A 55 9.22 -8.02 -0.22
CA THR A 55 8.35 -6.87 0.06
C THR A 55 6.88 -7.25 -0.08
N VAL A 56 6.52 -8.04 -1.09
CA VAL A 56 5.15 -8.57 -1.26
C VAL A 56 4.74 -9.39 -0.03
N VAL A 57 5.58 -10.33 0.41
CA VAL A 57 5.34 -11.14 1.61
C VAL A 57 5.15 -10.27 2.87
N GLN A 58 5.94 -9.21 3.03
CA GLN A 58 5.82 -8.29 4.16
C GLN A 58 4.50 -7.50 4.14
N ILE A 59 4.09 -7.00 2.97
CA ILE A 59 2.82 -6.29 2.79
C ILE A 59 1.66 -7.24 3.08
N THR A 60 1.64 -8.43 2.48
CA THR A 60 0.56 -9.43 2.70
C THR A 60 0.45 -9.78 4.18
N ARG A 61 1.57 -9.99 4.88
CA ARG A 61 1.56 -10.24 6.34
C ARG A 61 1.06 -9.03 7.13
N GLY A 62 1.45 -7.81 6.74
CA GLY A 62 0.97 -6.57 7.35
C GLY A 62 -0.54 -6.39 7.20
N LEU A 63 -1.06 -6.62 5.98
CA LEU A 63 -2.48 -6.57 5.67
C LEU A 63 -3.28 -7.64 6.42
N LYS A 64 -2.75 -8.87 6.54
CA LYS A 64 -3.40 -9.94 7.32
C LYS A 64 -3.57 -9.54 8.79
N LYS A 65 -2.61 -8.85 9.39
CA LYS A 65 -2.74 -8.31 10.76
C LYS A 65 -3.81 -7.23 10.89
N LEU A 66 -4.13 -6.54 9.78
CA LEU A 66 -5.23 -5.57 9.69
C LEU A 66 -6.55 -6.22 9.25
N GLY A 67 -6.64 -7.55 9.27
CA GLY A 67 -7.84 -8.29 8.86
C GLY A 67 -8.11 -8.25 7.35
N LYS A 68 -7.13 -7.87 6.53
CA LYS A 68 -7.26 -7.82 5.06
C LYS A 68 -6.50 -8.97 4.43
N ASN A 69 -7.17 -9.68 3.53
CA ASN A 69 -6.54 -10.68 2.69
C ASN A 69 -6.58 -10.19 1.23
N ILE A 70 -5.46 -10.34 0.52
CA ILE A 70 -5.32 -9.88 -0.86
C ILE A 70 -4.74 -11.00 -1.72
N ASN A 71 -5.07 -10.96 -3.01
CA ASN A 71 -4.33 -11.70 -4.03
C ASN A 71 -3.25 -10.78 -4.60
N GLU A 72 -1.98 -11.17 -4.53
CA GLU A 72 -0.87 -10.29 -4.92
C GLU A 72 -0.79 -10.10 -6.44
N ASN A 73 -1.36 -11.03 -7.22
CA ASN A 73 -1.52 -10.94 -8.67
C ASN A 73 -2.47 -9.80 -9.08
N ASP A 74 -3.35 -9.36 -8.17
CA ASP A 74 -4.21 -8.22 -8.47
C ASP A 74 -3.41 -6.91 -8.58
N PHE A 75 -2.16 -6.86 -8.10
CA PHE A 75 -1.40 -5.62 -8.00
C PHE A 75 -0.03 -5.67 -8.66
N TRP A 76 0.70 -6.78 -8.56
CA TRP A 76 2.14 -6.81 -8.89
C TRP A 76 2.63 -8.00 -9.68
N MET A 77 1.89 -9.10 -9.78
CA MET A 77 2.23 -10.23 -10.67
C MET A 77 1.44 -10.20 -11.97
#